data_AF-A0A354FBW9-F1
#
_entry.id   AF-A0A354FBW9-F1
#
_cell.length_a   1.000
_cell.length_b   1.000
_cell.length_c   1.000
_cell.angle_alpha   90.00
_cell.angle_beta   90.00
_cell.angle_gamma   90.00
#
_symmetry.space_group_name_H-M   'P 1'
#
loop_
_entity.id
_entity.type
_entity.pdbx_description
1 polymer ?
#
loop_
_entity_poly.entity_id
_entity_poly.type
_entity_poly.pdbx_seq_one_letter_code
_entity_poly.pdbx_strand_id
1 'polypeptide(L)'
;MTNHWNDLQNTDCALIMGSNAAENHPMSFKWLMKAKETRGAKIIHVDPRFTRTSARSDIYAPLRSGTDIAFIGGMINYILNNDLFFRDYVVNFTNAPFVIEDGFDFKDGLYSGYDPEKRKYDQSTWKYKKDAEGNPIKDLTLQNPRCVLQLMKKHYERYDVDTVCEATGTPKDQFLKVTEAYAATGVPDKSGTIMYAMGTTQHSV
;
A
#
# COMPACT_ATOMS: atom_id res chain seq x y z
N MET A 1 11.50 -8.40 8.23
CA MET A 1 10.12 -8.94 8.12
C MET A 1 9.42 -8.72 9.44
N THR A 2 8.14 -8.34 9.43
CA THR A 2 7.30 -8.21 10.64
C THR A 2 6.80 -9.56 11.15
N ASN A 3 6.68 -10.55 10.25
CA ASN A 3 6.27 -11.93 10.53
C ASN A 3 7.42 -12.89 10.15
N HIS A 4 7.15 -14.21 10.10
CA HIS A 4 8.14 -15.24 9.74
C HIS A 4 7.61 -16.21 8.66
N TRP A 5 8.49 -17.03 8.07
CA TRP A 5 8.15 -17.88 6.92
C TRP A 5 6.96 -18.81 7.14
N ASN A 6 6.92 -19.51 8.28
CA ASN A 6 5.83 -20.44 8.55
C ASN A 6 4.47 -19.74 8.71
N ASP A 7 4.44 -18.44 8.98
CA ASP A 7 3.19 -17.70 9.15
C ASP A 7 2.49 -17.42 7.81
N LEU A 8 3.22 -17.48 6.69
CA LEU A 8 2.65 -17.33 5.34
C LEU A 8 1.52 -18.34 5.05
N GLN A 9 1.50 -19.49 5.74
CA GLN A 9 0.44 -20.49 5.59
C GLN A 9 -0.93 -20.03 6.11
N ASN A 10 -0.97 -18.95 6.89
CA ASN A 10 -2.18 -18.44 7.55
C ASN A 10 -2.89 -17.35 6.73
N THR A 11 -2.25 -16.82 5.69
CA THR A 11 -2.79 -15.72 4.88
C THR A 11 -4.01 -16.15 4.07
N ASP A 12 -4.95 -15.23 3.83
CA ASP A 12 -6.10 -15.44 2.94
C ASP A 12 -5.86 -14.81 1.55
N CYS A 13 -4.99 -13.79 1.48
CA CYS A 13 -4.44 -13.28 0.23
C CYS A 13 -2.96 -12.90 0.38
N ALA A 14 -2.13 -13.25 -0.61
CA ALA A 14 -0.73 -12.85 -0.67
C ALA A 14 -0.48 -12.00 -1.91
N LEU A 15 0.04 -10.79 -1.70
CA LEU A 15 0.55 -9.93 -2.77
C LEU A 15 2.07 -10.07 -2.85
N ILE A 16 2.55 -10.68 -3.93
CA ILE A 16 3.97 -10.78 -4.22
C ILE A 16 4.33 -9.71 -5.25
N MET A 17 5.05 -8.68 -4.82
CA MET A 17 5.40 -7.53 -5.64
C MET A 17 6.84 -7.12 -5.37
N GLY A 18 7.66 -7.02 -6.43
CA GLY A 18 9.11 -6.81 -6.27
C GLY A 18 9.86 -8.02 -5.69
N SER A 19 9.31 -9.23 -5.83
CA SER A 19 9.93 -10.48 -5.38
C SER A 19 9.59 -11.64 -6.31
N ASN A 20 10.59 -12.45 -6.66
CA ASN A 20 10.39 -13.71 -7.37
C ASN A 20 10.56 -14.90 -6.40
N ALA A 21 9.65 -15.01 -5.44
CA ALA A 21 9.80 -15.88 -4.27
C ALA A 21 9.95 -17.37 -4.62
N ALA A 22 9.30 -17.87 -5.67
CA ALA A 22 9.45 -19.28 -6.06
C ALA A 22 10.86 -19.63 -6.56
N GLU A 23 11.64 -18.64 -7.01
CA GLU A 23 13.02 -18.83 -7.49
C GLU A 23 14.04 -18.45 -6.43
N ASN A 24 13.83 -17.32 -5.77
CA ASN A 24 14.82 -16.71 -4.87
C ASN A 24 14.64 -17.13 -3.40
N HIS A 25 13.44 -17.59 -3.03
CA HIS A 25 13.11 -18.08 -1.68
C HIS A 25 12.22 -19.33 -1.77
N PRO A 26 12.61 -20.39 -2.51
CA PRO A 26 11.72 -21.50 -2.83
C PRO A 26 11.13 -22.20 -1.58
N MET A 27 11.89 -22.23 -0.48
CA MET A 27 11.42 -22.80 0.79
C MET A 27 10.36 -21.95 1.47
N SER A 28 10.34 -20.62 1.30
CA SER A 28 9.23 -19.80 1.81
C SER A 28 7.98 -20.00 0.97
N PHE A 29 8.13 -20.22 -0.35
CA PHE A 29 7.01 -20.42 -1.27
C PHE A 29 6.17 -21.67 -0.93
N LYS A 30 6.78 -22.69 -0.31
CA LYS A 30 6.09 -23.86 0.27
C LYS A 30 4.91 -23.43 1.17
N TRP A 31 5.10 -22.43 2.02
CA TRP A 31 4.08 -22.00 2.97
C TRP A 31 2.91 -21.27 2.30
N LEU A 32 3.17 -20.51 1.24
CA LEU A 32 2.11 -19.92 0.42
C LEU A 32 1.30 -20.97 -0.33
N MET A 33 1.96 -22.01 -0.87
CA MET A 33 1.24 -23.12 -1.51
C MET A 33 0.36 -23.85 -0.50
N LYS A 34 0.85 -24.03 0.74
CA LYS A 34 0.01 -24.56 1.82
C LYS A 34 -1.20 -23.67 2.11
N ALA A 35 -1.04 -22.34 2.22
CA ALA A 35 -2.18 -21.43 2.38
C ALA A 35 -3.22 -21.59 1.26
N LYS A 36 -2.74 -21.65 0.01
CA LYS A 36 -3.59 -21.87 -1.17
C LYS A 36 -4.35 -23.19 -1.11
N GLU A 37 -3.66 -24.29 -0.81
CA GLU A 37 -4.23 -25.64 -0.75
C GLU A 37 -5.20 -25.83 0.42
N THR A 38 -4.85 -25.35 1.62
CA THR A 38 -5.61 -25.66 2.84
C THR A 38 -6.64 -24.61 3.21
N ARG A 39 -6.49 -23.38 2.73
CA ARG A 39 -7.37 -22.24 3.07
C ARG A 39 -8.03 -21.59 1.87
N GLY A 40 -7.65 -21.96 0.64
CA GLY A 40 -8.10 -21.28 -0.57
C GLY A 40 -7.49 -19.88 -0.75
N ALA A 41 -6.33 -19.61 -0.14
CA ALA A 41 -5.70 -18.31 -0.21
C ALA A 41 -5.40 -17.89 -1.66
N LYS A 42 -5.65 -16.61 -1.98
CA LYS A 42 -5.35 -16.04 -3.31
C LYS A 42 -3.91 -15.59 -3.39
N ILE A 43 -3.15 -16.12 -4.34
CA ILE A 43 -1.75 -15.73 -4.58
C ILE A 43 -1.70 -14.78 -5.79
N ILE A 44 -1.24 -13.57 -5.55
CA ILE A 44 -1.12 -12.50 -6.55
C ILE A 44 0.36 -12.26 -6.82
N HIS A 45 0.74 -12.15 -8.08
CA HIS A 45 2.09 -11.76 -8.48
C HIS A 45 2.05 -10.56 -9.43
N VAL A 46 2.67 -9.46 -8.98
CA VAL A 46 2.80 -8.20 -9.71
C VAL A 46 4.27 -8.03 -10.08
N ASP A 47 4.62 -8.28 -11.33
CA ASP A 47 6.02 -8.27 -11.82
C ASP A 47 6.06 -7.88 -13.31
N PRO A 48 7.10 -7.16 -13.78
CA PRO A 48 7.27 -6.85 -15.21
C PRO A 48 7.44 -8.09 -16.09
N ARG A 49 7.72 -9.25 -15.50
CA ARG A 49 7.96 -10.51 -16.21
C ARG A 49 7.04 -11.59 -15.68
N PHE A 50 6.67 -12.50 -16.57
CA PHE A 50 6.06 -13.77 -16.16
C PHE A 50 7.17 -14.74 -15.70
N THR A 51 7.22 -15.03 -14.40
CA THR A 51 8.26 -15.84 -13.73
C THR A 51 7.74 -17.20 -13.25
N ARG A 52 8.59 -18.04 -12.63
CA ARG A 52 8.13 -19.27 -11.97
C ARG A 52 7.17 -19.00 -10.80
N THR A 53 7.28 -17.82 -10.17
CA THR A 53 6.29 -17.35 -9.18
C THR A 53 4.94 -17.08 -9.84
N SER A 54 4.95 -16.41 -11.01
CA SER A 54 3.72 -16.13 -11.78
C SER A 54 3.00 -17.42 -12.16
N ALA A 55 3.74 -18.43 -12.61
CA ALA A 55 3.22 -19.73 -13.01
C ALA A 55 2.48 -20.50 -11.89
N ARG A 56 2.66 -20.11 -10.63
CA ARG A 56 1.99 -20.71 -9.46
C ARG A 56 0.94 -19.79 -8.82
N SER A 57 0.86 -18.55 -9.29
CA SER A 57 -0.07 -17.53 -8.77
C SER A 57 -1.46 -17.67 -9.39
N ASP A 58 -2.50 -17.25 -8.67
CA ASP A 58 -3.87 -17.19 -9.17
C ASP A 58 -4.09 -15.97 -10.08
N ILE A 59 -3.41 -14.86 -9.75
CA ILE A 59 -3.47 -13.62 -10.51
C ILE A 59 -2.04 -13.20 -10.83
N TYR A 60 -1.78 -12.96 -12.12
CA TYR A 60 -0.56 -12.29 -12.58
C TYR A 60 -0.97 -10.95 -13.21
N ALA A 61 -0.40 -9.87 -12.70
CA ALA A 61 -0.57 -8.54 -13.28
C ALA A 61 0.81 -8.00 -13.72
N PRO A 62 1.01 -7.70 -15.02
CA PRO A 62 2.21 -7.05 -15.46
C PRO A 62 2.23 -5.59 -14.98
N LEU A 63 3.42 -5.08 -14.65
CA LEU A 63 3.64 -3.64 -14.48
C LEU A 63 4.97 -3.23 -15.08
N ARG A 64 5.09 -1.97 -15.47
CA ARG A 64 6.33 -1.35 -15.91
C ARG A 64 7.27 -1.16 -14.72
N SER A 65 8.55 -1.49 -14.90
CA SER A 65 9.57 -1.30 -13.86
C SER A 65 9.61 0.15 -13.36
N GLY A 66 9.62 0.35 -12.03
CA GLY A 66 9.70 1.66 -11.39
C GLY A 66 8.36 2.39 -11.26
N THR A 67 7.23 1.70 -11.48
CA THR A 67 5.88 2.28 -11.39
C THR A 67 5.08 1.74 -10.19
N ASP A 68 5.77 1.08 -9.26
CA ASP A 68 5.22 0.42 -8.08
C ASP A 68 4.44 1.39 -7.18
N ILE A 69 4.94 2.64 -7.02
CA ILE A 69 4.25 3.69 -6.25
C ILE A 69 2.88 4.02 -6.86
N ALA A 70 2.77 4.06 -8.18
CA ALA A 70 1.49 4.32 -8.84
C ALA A 70 0.51 3.17 -8.59
N PHE A 71 0.97 1.92 -8.73
CA PHE A 71 0.16 0.74 -8.45
C PHE A 71 -0.38 0.73 -7.02
N ILE A 72 0.50 0.87 -6.02
CA ILE A 72 0.11 0.88 -4.60
C ILE A 72 -0.73 2.11 -4.26
N GLY A 73 -0.42 3.28 -4.83
CA GLY A 73 -1.21 4.49 -4.68
C GLY A 73 -2.65 4.31 -5.19
N GLY A 74 -2.83 3.60 -6.30
CA GLY A 74 -4.13 3.20 -6.81
C GLY A 74 -4.89 2.27 -5.86
N MET A 75 -4.20 1.28 -5.28
CA MET A 75 -4.82 0.39 -4.28
C MET A 75 -5.27 1.17 -3.05
N ILE A 76 -4.46 2.12 -2.57
CA ILE A 76 -4.82 3.00 -1.45
C ILE A 76 -6.04 3.85 -1.80
N ASN A 77 -6.06 4.49 -2.97
CA ASN A 77 -7.22 5.24 -3.46
C ASN A 77 -8.49 4.38 -3.44
N TYR A 78 -8.43 3.19 -4.03
CA TYR A 78 -9.56 2.26 -4.10
C TYR A 78 -10.06 1.86 -2.70
N ILE A 79 -9.16 1.48 -1.80
CA ILE A 79 -9.52 1.07 -0.44
C ILE A 79 -10.18 2.22 0.34
N LEU A 80 -9.64 3.44 0.22
CA LEU A 80 -10.14 4.61 0.93
C LEU A 80 -11.48 5.13 0.39
N ASN A 81 -11.71 5.02 -0.93
CA ASN A 81 -12.95 5.47 -1.58
C ASN A 81 -14.11 4.48 -1.40
N ASN A 82 -13.82 3.21 -1.14
CA ASN A 82 -14.82 2.16 -0.92
C ASN A 82 -14.96 1.75 0.55
N ASP A 83 -14.31 2.49 1.48
CA ASP A 83 -14.28 2.21 2.92
C ASP A 83 -13.92 0.75 3.26
N LEU A 84 -12.96 0.17 2.52
CA LEU A 84 -12.50 -1.22 2.66
C LEU A 84 -11.37 -1.39 3.67
N PHE A 85 -11.17 -0.43 4.56
CA PHE A 85 -10.17 -0.50 5.63
C PHE A 85 -10.83 -0.88 6.95
N PHE A 86 -10.11 -1.61 7.80
CA PHE A 86 -10.62 -1.97 9.12
C PHE A 86 -10.65 -0.74 10.05
N ARG A 87 -11.79 -0.06 10.11
CA ARG A 87 -11.94 1.24 10.80
C ARG A 87 -11.44 1.23 12.24
N ASP A 88 -11.80 0.22 13.04
CA ASP A 88 -11.40 0.18 14.45
C ASP A 88 -9.89 0.04 14.60
N TYR A 89 -9.25 -0.76 13.76
CA TYR A 89 -7.80 -0.85 13.75
C TYR A 89 -7.15 0.47 13.31
N VAL A 90 -7.66 1.07 12.24
CA VAL A 90 -7.15 2.33 11.70
C VAL A 90 -7.24 3.46 12.72
N VAL A 91 -8.38 3.60 13.42
CA VAL A 91 -8.57 4.66 14.43
C VAL A 91 -7.67 4.45 15.65
N ASN A 92 -7.56 3.21 16.14
CA ASN A 92 -6.94 2.96 17.44
C ASN A 92 -5.44 2.64 17.37
N PHE A 93 -4.95 2.09 16.26
CA PHE A 93 -3.58 1.56 16.15
C PHE A 93 -2.74 2.22 15.06
N THR A 94 -3.27 3.23 14.38
CA THR A 94 -2.51 4.05 13.44
C THR A 94 -2.56 5.52 13.84
N ASN A 95 -1.86 6.37 13.09
CA ASN A 95 -1.93 7.82 13.27
C ASN A 95 -3.06 8.49 12.46
N ALA A 96 -3.95 7.72 11.82
CA ALA A 96 -5.09 8.23 11.06
C ALA A 96 -5.87 9.37 11.73
N PRO A 97 -6.18 9.34 13.06
CA PRO A 97 -6.93 10.41 13.70
C PRO A 97 -6.08 11.63 14.06
N PHE A 98 -4.75 11.58 13.97
CA PHE A 98 -3.89 12.70 14.40
C PHE A 98 -4.03 13.87 13.43
N VAL A 99 -4.18 15.08 13.97
CA VAL A 99 -4.31 16.32 13.19
C VAL A 99 -2.93 16.85 12.83
N ILE A 100 -2.71 17.17 11.55
CA ILE A 100 -1.45 17.74 11.05
C ILE A 100 -1.44 19.26 11.23
N GLU A 101 -0.27 19.78 11.61
CA GLU A 101 0.05 21.19 11.82
C GLU A 101 -0.27 22.03 10.58
N ASP A 102 -0.67 23.29 10.79
CA ASP A 102 -0.94 24.19 9.67
C ASP A 102 0.33 24.43 8.83
N GLY A 103 0.16 24.59 7.51
CA GLY A 103 1.27 24.79 6.58
C GLY A 103 1.85 23.51 5.93
N PHE A 104 1.51 22.30 6.40
CA PHE A 104 1.73 21.10 5.60
C PHE A 104 0.81 21.10 4.38
N ASP A 105 1.39 20.98 3.18
CA ASP A 105 0.65 20.92 1.91
C ASP A 105 1.42 20.10 0.86
N PHE A 106 0.73 19.74 -0.21
CA PHE A 106 1.30 19.08 -1.39
C PHE A 106 0.68 19.66 -2.66
N LYS A 107 1.51 20.20 -3.53
CA LYS A 107 1.08 20.83 -4.78
C LYS A 107 2.10 20.57 -5.89
N ASP A 108 1.60 20.21 -7.08
CA ASP A 108 2.42 20.05 -8.30
C ASP A 108 3.65 19.15 -8.12
N GLY A 109 3.51 18.08 -7.34
CA GLY A 109 4.59 17.11 -7.10
C GLY A 109 5.54 17.46 -5.96
N LEU A 110 5.36 18.60 -5.30
CA LEU A 110 6.21 19.07 -4.21
C LEU A 110 5.42 19.23 -2.93
N TYR A 111 6.00 18.77 -1.83
CA TYR A 111 5.49 19.07 -0.49
C TYR A 111 5.84 20.51 -0.07
N SER A 112 5.18 21.03 0.96
CA SER A 112 5.54 22.31 1.55
C SER A 112 6.99 22.29 2.07
N GLY A 113 7.67 23.44 1.96
CA GLY A 113 9.05 23.60 2.45
C GLY A 113 10.15 23.20 1.47
N TYR A 114 9.86 22.95 0.18
CA TYR A 114 10.89 22.64 -0.82
C TYR A 114 11.79 23.84 -1.13
N ASP A 115 13.10 23.66 -0.98
CA ASP A 115 14.17 24.56 -1.43
C ASP A 115 14.75 24.02 -2.75
N PRO A 116 14.50 24.68 -3.90
CA PRO A 116 14.91 24.18 -5.22
C PRO A 116 16.43 24.22 -5.44
N GLU A 117 17.13 25.18 -4.81
CA GLU A 117 18.58 25.32 -4.94
C GLU A 117 19.30 24.18 -4.21
N LYS A 118 18.83 23.85 -3.00
CA LYS A 118 19.41 22.75 -2.21
C LYS A 118 18.83 21.39 -2.55
N ARG A 119 17.72 21.35 -3.28
CA ARG A 119 16.89 20.16 -3.52
C ARG A 119 16.56 19.44 -2.21
N LYS A 120 16.16 20.21 -1.20
CA LYS A 120 15.86 19.72 0.17
C LYS A 120 14.54 20.29 0.67
N TYR A 121 13.91 19.58 1.60
CA TYR A 121 12.70 20.04 2.27
C TYR A 121 13.02 20.57 3.68
N ASP A 122 12.45 21.73 4.03
CA ASP A 122 12.19 22.09 5.41
C ASP A 122 10.89 21.42 5.89
N GLN A 123 11.05 20.46 6.80
CA GLN A 123 9.95 19.64 7.33
C GLN A 123 9.33 20.27 8.59
N SER A 124 9.61 21.55 8.87
CA SER A 124 9.13 22.26 10.05
C SER A 124 7.60 22.20 10.23
N THR A 125 6.85 22.15 9.13
CA THR A 125 5.38 22.04 9.08
C THR A 125 4.86 20.60 9.04
N TRP A 126 5.72 19.59 8.88
CA TRP A 126 5.32 18.17 8.75
C TRP A 126 5.18 17.53 10.13
N LYS A 127 4.41 18.17 11.00
CA LYS A 127 4.26 17.80 12.41
C LYS A 127 2.80 17.59 12.76
N TYR A 128 2.54 16.91 13.87
CA TYR A 128 1.21 16.90 14.46
C TYR A 128 0.94 18.25 15.12
N LYS A 129 -0.28 18.76 14.91
CA LYS A 129 -0.80 19.91 15.63
C LYS A 129 -0.93 19.55 17.11
N LYS A 130 -0.49 20.46 17.99
CA LYS A 130 -0.49 20.25 19.43
C LYS A 130 -1.50 21.14 20.14
N ASP A 131 -2.04 20.67 21.26
CA ASP A 131 -2.83 21.47 22.19
C ASP A 131 -1.94 22.42 23.03
N ALA A 132 -2.56 23.17 23.95
CA ALA A 132 -1.86 24.13 24.80
C ALA A 132 -0.85 23.45 25.75
N GLU A 133 -1.09 22.18 26.08
CA GLU A 133 -0.26 21.34 26.93
C GLU A 133 0.86 20.63 26.14
N GLY A 134 0.87 20.76 24.80
CA GLY A 134 1.88 20.20 23.92
C GLY A 134 1.60 18.75 23.45
N ASN A 135 0.40 18.21 23.70
CA ASN A 135 0.00 16.89 23.25
C ASN A 135 -0.56 16.94 21.82
N PRO A 136 -0.30 15.92 20.97
CA PRO A 136 -0.90 15.84 19.65
C PRO A 136 -2.43 15.77 19.68
N ILE A 137 -3.09 16.65 18.92
CA ILE A 137 -4.54 16.66 18.76
C ILE A 137 -4.96 15.46 17.90
N LYS A 138 -6.05 14.80 18.30
CA LYS A 138 -6.65 13.67 17.57
C LYS A 138 -8.14 13.91 17.36
N ASP A 139 -8.63 13.51 16.19
CA ASP A 139 -10.05 13.39 15.89
C ASP A 139 -10.41 11.93 15.58
N LEU A 140 -11.01 11.25 16.56
CA LEU A 140 -11.42 9.84 16.45
C LEU A 140 -12.62 9.63 15.51
N THR A 141 -13.33 10.70 15.15
CA THR A 141 -14.41 10.65 14.14
C THR A 141 -13.88 10.58 12.71
N LEU A 142 -12.59 10.94 12.52
CA LEU A 142 -11.89 11.02 11.25
C LEU A 142 -12.50 12.06 10.28
N GLN A 143 -13.22 13.08 10.78
CA GLN A 143 -13.89 14.11 9.98
C GLN A 143 -13.08 15.39 9.85
N ASN A 144 -12.11 15.62 10.73
CA ASN A 144 -11.25 16.78 10.68
C ASN A 144 -10.45 16.75 9.35
N PRO A 145 -10.57 17.79 8.50
CA PRO A 145 -9.94 17.81 7.16
C PRO A 145 -8.42 17.77 7.21
N ARG A 146 -7.81 18.03 8.38
CA ARG A 146 -6.37 17.97 8.62
C ARG A 146 -5.94 16.70 9.36
N CYS A 147 -6.85 15.77 9.68
CA CYS A 147 -6.40 14.48 10.19
C CYS A 147 -5.66 13.69 9.10
N VAL A 148 -4.72 12.84 9.50
CA VAL A 148 -3.89 12.05 8.58
C VAL A 148 -4.74 11.32 7.55
N LEU A 149 -5.86 10.70 7.95
CA LEU A 149 -6.72 9.98 7.00
C LEU A 149 -7.28 10.89 5.90
N GLN A 150 -7.78 12.08 6.25
CA GLN A 150 -8.35 13.00 5.26
C GLN A 150 -7.28 13.55 4.32
N LEU A 151 -6.08 13.82 4.84
CA LEU A 151 -4.94 14.22 4.02
C LEU A 151 -4.45 13.09 3.12
N MET A 152 -4.50 11.84 3.58
CA MET A 152 -4.22 10.67 2.73
C MET A 152 -5.27 10.52 1.62
N LYS A 153 -6.57 10.65 1.94
CA LYS A 153 -7.64 10.63 0.93
C LYS A 153 -7.38 11.67 -0.15
N LYS A 154 -7.11 12.92 0.24
CA LYS A 154 -6.75 14.01 -0.69
C LYS A 154 -5.48 13.70 -1.48
N HIS A 155 -4.42 13.18 -0.85
CA HIS A 155 -3.15 12.93 -1.53
C HIS A 155 -3.28 11.87 -2.64
N TYR A 156 -3.98 10.78 -2.33
CA TYR A 156 -4.15 9.64 -3.22
C TYR A 156 -5.34 9.77 -4.18
N GLU A 157 -6.15 10.83 -4.12
CA GLU A 157 -7.30 11.05 -5.01
C GLU A 157 -6.91 11.01 -6.51
N ARG A 158 -5.69 11.47 -6.82
CA ARG A 158 -5.11 11.53 -8.18
C ARG A 158 -4.68 10.18 -8.75
N TYR A 159 -4.72 9.11 -7.95
CA TYR A 159 -4.35 7.75 -8.36
C TYR A 159 -5.62 6.96 -8.73
N ASP A 160 -6.46 7.53 -9.59
CA ASP A 160 -7.60 6.80 -10.15
C ASP A 160 -7.14 5.63 -11.04
N VAL A 161 -8.06 4.70 -11.32
CA VAL A 161 -7.77 3.46 -12.07
C VAL A 161 -7.13 3.76 -13.43
N ASP A 162 -7.57 4.81 -14.11
CA ASP A 162 -7.15 5.11 -15.48
C ASP A 162 -5.73 5.67 -15.47
N THR A 163 -5.47 6.65 -14.60
CA THR A 163 -4.14 7.23 -14.37
C THR A 163 -3.13 6.16 -13.95
N VAL A 164 -3.53 5.26 -13.05
CA VAL A 164 -2.67 4.18 -12.57
C VAL A 164 -2.34 3.20 -13.69
N CYS A 165 -3.33 2.75 -14.46
CA CYS A 165 -3.11 1.79 -15.54
C CYS A 165 -2.30 2.39 -16.69
N GLU A 166 -2.47 3.68 -16.99
CA GLU A 166 -1.60 4.41 -17.93
C GLU A 166 -0.16 4.46 -17.43
N ALA A 167 0.05 4.81 -16.15
CA ALA A 167 1.37 4.88 -15.57
C ALA A 167 2.04 3.50 -15.47
N THR A 168 1.34 2.46 -15.06
CA THR A 168 1.95 1.15 -14.86
C THR A 168 1.98 0.28 -16.11
N GLY A 169 1.15 0.57 -17.11
CA GLY A 169 0.89 -0.33 -18.22
C GLY A 169 0.13 -1.60 -17.83
N THR A 170 -0.37 -1.69 -16.60
CA THR A 170 -1.20 -2.81 -16.15
C THR A 170 -2.59 -2.70 -16.80
N PRO A 171 -3.14 -3.77 -17.40
CA PRO A 171 -4.53 -3.76 -17.86
C PRO A 171 -5.51 -3.48 -16.71
N LYS A 172 -6.52 -2.63 -16.96
CA LYS A 172 -7.51 -2.21 -15.94
C LYS A 172 -8.18 -3.40 -15.25
N ASP A 173 -8.54 -4.43 -16.00
CA ASP A 173 -9.19 -5.63 -15.44
C ASP A 173 -8.25 -6.39 -14.49
N GLN A 174 -6.95 -6.43 -14.77
CA GLN A 174 -5.96 -7.06 -13.89
C GLN A 174 -5.71 -6.21 -12.65
N PHE A 175 -5.56 -4.90 -12.79
CA PHE A 175 -5.41 -4.00 -11.65
C PHE A 175 -6.60 -4.10 -10.69
N LEU A 176 -7.84 -4.09 -11.21
CA LEU A 176 -9.04 -4.25 -10.41
C LEU A 176 -9.11 -5.62 -9.73
N LYS A 177 -8.84 -6.72 -10.46
CA LYS A 177 -8.78 -8.07 -9.87
C LYS A 177 -7.77 -8.16 -8.72
N VAL A 178 -6.58 -7.58 -8.87
CA VAL A 178 -5.56 -7.53 -7.81
C VAL A 178 -6.07 -6.74 -6.61
N THR A 179 -6.59 -5.54 -6.87
CA THR A 179 -7.01 -4.60 -5.83
C THR A 179 -8.20 -5.13 -5.04
N GLU A 180 -9.23 -5.66 -5.71
CA GLU A 180 -10.40 -6.29 -5.08
C GLU A 180 -10.00 -7.50 -4.24
N ALA A 181 -9.17 -8.40 -4.78
CA ALA A 181 -8.75 -9.60 -4.08
C ALA A 181 -7.95 -9.28 -2.80
N TYR A 182 -7.05 -8.29 -2.86
CA TYR A 182 -6.26 -7.90 -1.71
C TYR A 182 -7.06 -7.04 -0.71
N ALA A 183 -7.85 -6.08 -1.18
CA ALA A 183 -8.68 -5.23 -0.31
C ALA A 183 -9.74 -6.03 0.47
N ALA A 184 -10.16 -7.21 -0.03
CA ALA A 184 -11.04 -8.11 0.69
C ALA A 184 -10.46 -8.63 2.02
N THR A 185 -9.16 -8.43 2.30
CA THR A 185 -8.55 -8.73 3.60
C THR A 185 -8.62 -7.58 4.61
N GLY A 186 -9.29 -6.47 4.27
CA GLY A 186 -9.52 -5.33 5.17
C GLY A 186 -10.55 -5.57 6.28
N VAL A 187 -11.01 -6.82 6.44
CA VAL A 187 -11.96 -7.26 7.47
C VAL A 187 -11.22 -8.02 8.58
N PRO A 188 -11.72 -8.00 9.84
CA PRO A 188 -10.99 -8.53 11.00
C PRO A 188 -10.75 -10.05 10.99
N ASP A 189 -11.51 -10.81 10.20
CA ASP A 189 -11.46 -12.26 10.11
C ASP A 189 -10.64 -12.78 8.91
N LYS A 190 -10.05 -11.88 8.12
CA LYS A 190 -9.14 -12.21 7.01
C LYS A 190 -7.80 -11.53 7.18
N SER A 191 -6.80 -12.10 6.52
CA SER A 191 -5.42 -11.64 6.58
C SER A 191 -4.79 -11.52 5.19
N GLY A 192 -4.15 -10.38 4.96
CA GLY A 192 -3.36 -10.10 3.77
C GLY A 192 -1.88 -10.04 4.12
N THR A 193 -1.01 -10.57 3.26
CA THR A 193 0.44 -10.44 3.41
C THR A 193 1.07 -9.88 2.13
N ILE A 194 2.07 -9.01 2.28
CA ILE A 194 2.86 -8.49 1.15
C ILE A 194 4.25 -9.09 1.22
N MET A 195 4.68 -9.71 0.13
CA MET A 195 6.02 -10.26 -0.03
C MET A 195 6.79 -9.45 -1.09
N TYR A 196 7.83 -8.77 -0.64
CA TYR A 196 8.76 -8.02 -1.49
C TYR A 196 10.21 -8.39 -1.17
N ALA A 197 11.13 -8.04 -2.06
CA ALA A 197 12.57 -8.17 -1.85
C ALA A 197 13.31 -6.99 -2.50
N MET A 198 14.16 -7.25 -3.49
CA MET A 198 14.96 -6.20 -4.14
C MET A 198 14.22 -5.46 -5.25
N GLY A 199 13.19 -6.06 -5.86
CA GLY A 199 12.57 -5.53 -7.08
C GLY A 199 11.92 -4.15 -6.92
N THR A 200 11.49 -3.80 -5.70
CA THR A 200 10.84 -2.52 -5.37
C THR A 200 11.75 -1.52 -4.64
N THR A 201 13.04 -1.82 -4.42
CA THR A 201 13.86 -1.05 -3.47
C THR A 201 15.09 -0.37 -4.06
N GLN A 202 15.49 -0.68 -5.29
CA GLN A 202 16.73 -0.16 -5.90
C GLN A 202 16.50 1.02 -6.85
N HIS A 203 15.71 2.00 -6.43
CA HIS A 203 15.47 3.22 -7.22
C HIS A 203 15.14 4.42 -6.31
N SER A 204 15.47 5.62 -6.76
CA SER A 204 15.24 6.89 -6.06
C SER A 204 14.02 7.65 -6.61
N VAL A 205 12.93 6.93 -6.86
CA VAL A 205 11.65 7.49 -7.37
C VAL A 205 11.24 8.74 -6.62
#